data_AF-A0A2X2URC1-F1
#
_entry.id   AF-A0A2X2URC1-F1
#
_cell.length_a   1.000
_cell.length_b   1.000
_cell.length_c   1.000
_cell.angle_alpha   90.00
_cell.angle_beta   90.00
_cell.angle_gamma   90.00
#
_symmetry.space_group_name_H-M   'P 1'
#
loop_
_entity.id
_entity.type
_entity.pdbx_description
1 polymer ?
#
loop_
_entity_poly.entity_id
_entity_poly.type
_entity_poly.pdbx_seq_one_letter_code
_entity_poly.pdbx_strand_id
1 'polypeptide(L)'
;MPILNYCACIESIRLQAGKAMGLGDVSNMVIPKPVLISPARRGGTINVRYFMPHSCHKALAITGAIALASSCATEGTVAHRMTQLTDYGDINIEHPGGVP
;
A
#
# COMPACT_ATOMS: atom_id res chain seq x y z
N MET A 1 -15.33 16.33 10.50
CA MET A 1 -14.43 15.80 11.57
C MET A 1 -14.02 14.29 11.45
N PRO A 2 -14.19 13.54 10.33
CA PRO A 2 -13.66 12.16 10.25
C PRO A 2 -12.26 12.01 9.59
N ILE A 3 -11.85 12.96 8.74
CA ILE A 3 -10.59 12.84 7.95
C ILE A 3 -9.32 12.99 8.81
N LEU A 4 -9.33 13.88 9.81
CA LEU A 4 -8.19 14.10 10.71
C LEU A 4 -7.80 12.84 11.51
N ASN A 5 -8.77 12.01 11.88
CA ASN A 5 -8.52 10.79 12.64
C ASN A 5 -7.84 9.70 11.77
N TYR A 6 -8.02 9.78 10.46
CA TYR A 6 -7.51 8.77 9.53
C TYR A 6 -6.01 8.86 9.32
N CYS A 7 -5.49 10.06 9.07
CA CYS A 7 -4.04 10.27 8.90
C CYS A 7 -3.28 9.95 10.19
N ALA A 8 -3.84 10.28 11.36
CA ALA A 8 -3.25 9.96 12.66
C ALA A 8 -3.15 8.44 12.90
N CYS A 9 -4.19 7.69 12.53
CA CYS A 9 -4.18 6.22 12.62
C CYS A 9 -3.09 5.60 11.72
N ILE A 10 -3.01 6.05 10.46
CA ILE A 10 -1.98 5.60 9.52
C ILE A 10 -0.57 5.91 10.05
N GLU A 11 -0.37 7.11 10.59
CA GLU A 11 0.93 7.51 11.13
C GLU A 11 1.34 6.66 12.34
N SER A 12 0.40 6.39 13.26
CA SER A 12 0.66 5.48 14.39
C SER A 12 1.13 4.10 13.94
N ILE A 13 0.47 3.53 12.91
CA ILE A 13 0.88 2.24 12.33
C ILE A 13 2.24 2.36 11.64
N ARG A 14 2.52 3.45 10.91
CA ARG A 14 3.79 3.68 10.22
C ARG A 14 4.97 3.70 11.19
N LEU A 15 4.83 4.40 12.33
CA LEU A 15 5.88 4.48 13.35
C LEU A 15 6.17 3.10 13.96
N GLN A 16 5.12 2.35 14.29
CA GLN A 16 5.25 0.99 14.83
C GLN A 16 5.89 0.04 13.81
N ALA A 17 5.47 0.11 12.54
CA ALA A 17 6.04 -0.67 11.46
C ALA A 17 7.52 -0.33 11.23
N GLY A 18 7.90 0.96 11.24
CA GLY A 18 9.29 1.39 11.11
C GLY A 18 10.19 0.75 12.17
N LYS A 19 9.75 0.74 13.43
CA LYS A 19 10.46 0.05 14.52
C LYS A 19 10.54 -1.46 14.29
N ALA A 20 9.43 -2.12 13.94
CA ALA A 20 9.37 -3.56 13.71
C ALA A 20 10.22 -4.02 12.51
N MET A 21 10.36 -3.17 11.49
CA MET A 21 11.21 -3.40 10.31
C MET A 21 12.70 -3.13 10.56
N GLY A 22 13.09 -2.70 11.76
CA GLY A 22 14.48 -2.38 12.10
C GLY A 22 14.97 -1.02 11.60
N LEU A 23 14.06 -0.11 11.20
CA LEU A 23 14.39 1.23 10.70
C LEU A 23 14.57 2.27 11.83
N GLY A 24 14.23 1.92 13.07
CA GLY A 24 14.31 2.82 14.21
C GLY A 24 13.17 3.84 14.25
N ASP A 25 13.47 5.05 14.73
CA ASP A 25 12.52 6.16 14.74
C ASP A 25 12.40 6.78 13.34
N VAL A 26 11.24 6.59 12.73
CA VAL A 26 10.93 7.06 11.37
C VAL A 26 10.07 8.32 11.35
N SER A 27 9.90 9.02 12.48
CA SER A 27 9.05 10.22 12.60
C SER A 27 9.42 11.32 11.61
N ASN A 28 10.72 11.50 11.35
CA ASN A 28 11.24 12.47 10.38
C ASN A 28 11.72 11.83 9.06
N MET A 29 11.32 10.58 8.81
CA MET A 29 11.69 9.84 7.59
C MET A 29 10.49 9.67 6.67
N VAL A 30 10.78 9.55 5.38
CA VAL A 30 9.75 9.31 4.36
C VAL A 30 9.41 7.83 4.18
N ILE A 31 10.00 6.93 4.96
CA ILE A 31 9.80 5.47 4.92
C ILE A 31 9.40 4.95 6.31
N PRO A 32 8.78 3.76 6.42
CA PRO A 32 8.17 2.99 5.33
C PRO A 32 6.97 3.73 4.73
N LYS A 33 6.53 3.31 3.54
CA LYS A 33 5.44 3.94 2.79
C LYS A 33 4.12 3.25 3.16
N PRO A 34 3.18 3.92 3.85
CA PRO A 34 1.89 3.31 4.15
C PRO A 34 1.08 3.12 2.86
N VAL A 35 0.45 1.96 2.72
CA VAL A 35 -0.43 1.66 1.60
C VAL A 35 -1.70 1.03 2.11
N LEU A 36 -2.83 1.61 1.75
CA LEU A 36 -4.13 1.01 1.96
C LEU A 36 -4.48 0.16 0.75
N ILE A 37 -5.02 -1.03 1.00
CA ILE A 37 -5.35 -1.99 -0.04
C ILE A 37 -6.79 -2.48 0.14
N SER A 38 -7.43 -2.83 -0.97
CA SER A 38 -8.73 -3.48 -1.03
C SER A 38 -8.80 -4.40 -2.24
N PRO A 39 -9.80 -5.29 -2.34
CA PRO A 39 -10.13 -5.92 -3.60
C PRO A 39 -10.29 -4.88 -4.72
N ALA A 40 -9.91 -5.27 -5.94
CA ALA A 40 -10.09 -4.48 -7.14
C ALA A 40 -11.56 -4.16 -7.42
N ARG A 41 -11.82 -3.02 -8.07
CA ARG A 41 -13.18 -2.52 -8.37
C ARG A 41 -13.47 -2.41 -9.87
N ARG A 42 -12.44 -2.45 -10.71
CA ARG A 42 -12.47 -2.21 -12.17
C ARG A 42 -11.82 -3.36 -12.93
N GLY A 43 -11.84 -4.57 -12.37
CA GLY A 43 -11.27 -5.77 -13.00
C GLY A 43 -9.74 -5.85 -12.92
N GLY A 44 -9.08 -4.98 -12.16
CA GLY A 44 -7.67 -5.14 -11.84
C GLY A 44 -7.42 -6.27 -10.83
N THR A 45 -6.19 -6.37 -10.35
CA THR A 45 -5.77 -7.36 -9.35
C THR A 45 -6.02 -6.86 -7.93
N ILE A 46 -5.74 -5.57 -7.66
CA ILE A 46 -5.89 -4.95 -6.35
C ILE A 46 -6.12 -3.44 -6.49
N ASN A 47 -6.89 -2.83 -5.58
CA ASN A 47 -7.06 -1.36 -5.51
C ASN A 47 -6.30 -0.78 -4.32
N VAL A 48 -5.61 0.34 -4.55
CA VAL A 48 -4.69 0.92 -3.57
C VAL A 48 -4.85 2.42 -3.37
N ARG A 49 -4.43 2.89 -2.19
CA ARG A 49 -4.14 4.31 -1.89
C ARG A 49 -2.77 4.38 -1.24
N TYR A 50 -1.83 5.04 -1.92
CA TYR A 50 -0.42 5.07 -1.56
C TYR A 50 -0.05 6.39 -0.89
N PHE A 51 0.62 6.36 0.26
CA PHE A 51 0.91 7.57 1.05
C PHE A 51 2.38 8.01 1.00
N MET A 52 2.59 9.32 0.96
CA MET A 52 3.89 10.00 0.94
C MET A 52 4.04 10.95 2.14
N PRO A 53 4.55 10.43 3.26
CA PRO A 53 3.75 9.56 4.12
C PRO A 53 2.49 10.24 4.69
N HIS A 54 2.42 11.58 4.65
CA HIS A 54 1.32 12.37 5.22
C HIS A 54 0.26 12.81 4.20
N SER A 55 0.45 12.47 2.92
CA SER A 55 -0.49 12.78 1.84
C SER A 55 -0.73 11.56 0.96
N CYS A 56 -1.97 11.38 0.49
CA CYS A 56 -2.28 10.33 -0.49
C CYS A 56 -1.78 10.77 -1.87
N HIS A 57 -0.99 9.91 -2.49
CA HIS A 57 -0.50 10.10 -3.85
C HIS A 57 -1.67 10.03 -4.84
N LYS A 58 -1.63 10.86 -5.89
CA LYS A 58 -2.68 10.92 -6.92
C LYS A 58 -2.69 9.70 -7.84
N ALA A 59 -1.62 8.92 -7.85
CA ALA A 59 -1.47 7.68 -8.59
C ALA A 59 -0.74 6.65 -7.71
N LEU A 60 0.32 6.03 -8.21
CA LEU A 60 1.17 5.10 -7.48
C LEU A 60 2.64 5.29 -7.91
N ALA A 61 3.57 5.28 -6.96
CA ALA A 61 5.00 5.30 -7.29
C ALA A 61 5.44 3.91 -7.78
N ILE A 62 6.34 3.85 -8.77
CA ILE A 62 6.80 2.57 -9.36
C ILE A 62 7.40 1.63 -8.31
N THR A 63 8.20 2.14 -7.36
CA THR A 63 8.75 1.33 -6.27
C THR A 63 7.66 0.75 -5.36
N GLY A 64 6.58 1.51 -5.14
CA GLY A 64 5.39 1.04 -4.43
C GLY A 64 4.62 -0.01 -5.21
N ALA A 65 4.50 0.16 -6.54
CA ALA A 65 3.88 -0.83 -7.42
C ALA A 65 4.63 -2.16 -7.40
N ILE A 66 5.96 -2.14 -7.48
CA ILE A 66 6.79 -3.35 -7.39
C ILE A 66 6.58 -4.05 -6.04
N ALA A 67 6.66 -3.31 -4.92
CA ALA A 67 6.46 -3.89 -3.60
C ALA A 67 5.06 -4.52 -3.43
N LEU A 68 4.03 -3.86 -3.95
CA LEU A 68 2.66 -4.37 -3.96
C LEU A 68 2.51 -5.61 -4.83
N ALA A 69 3.03 -5.58 -6.06
CA ALA A 69 2.98 -6.71 -6.98
C ALA A 69 3.68 -7.94 -6.38
N SER A 70 4.87 -7.76 -5.82
CA SER A 70 5.57 -8.83 -5.08
C SER A 70 4.72 -9.35 -3.93
N SER A 71 4.12 -8.49 -3.12
CA SER A 71 3.26 -8.93 -2.02
C SER A 71 2.01 -9.69 -2.49
N CYS A 72 1.41 -9.32 -3.63
CA CYS A 72 0.27 -10.04 -4.21
C CYS A 72 0.65 -11.46 -4.65
N ALA A 73 1.89 -11.65 -5.13
CA ALA A 73 2.41 -12.96 -5.55
C ALA A 73 2.98 -13.80 -4.38
N THR A 74 3.24 -13.19 -3.22
CA THR A 74 3.74 -13.90 -2.03
C THR A 74 2.58 -14.42 -1.17
N GLU A 75 2.42 -15.74 -1.13
CA GLU A 75 1.45 -16.41 -0.27
C GLU A 75 1.61 -16.01 1.20
N GLY A 76 0.48 -15.88 1.92
CA GLY A 76 0.45 -15.51 3.34
C GLY A 76 0.51 -14.01 3.63
N THR A 77 0.79 -13.15 2.65
CA THR A 77 0.71 -11.69 2.87
C THR A 77 -0.74 -11.21 2.94
N VAL A 78 -0.94 -10.03 3.55
CA VAL A 78 -2.26 -9.38 3.55
C VAL A 78 -2.72 -9.04 2.12
N ALA A 79 -1.79 -8.66 1.24
CA ALA A 79 -2.11 -8.30 -0.14
C ALA A 79 -2.56 -9.52 -0.95
N HIS A 80 -1.86 -10.65 -0.85
CA HIS A 80 -2.24 -11.89 -1.54
C HIS A 80 -3.69 -12.29 -1.25
N ARG A 81 -4.12 -12.19 0.02
CA ARG A 81 -5.50 -12.47 0.46
C ARG A 81 -6.58 -11.53 -0.12
N MET A 82 -6.18 -10.39 -0.68
CA MET A 82 -7.10 -9.45 -1.34
C MET A 82 -7.25 -9.73 -2.83
N THR A 83 -6.44 -10.64 -3.39
CA THR A 83 -6.41 -10.98 -4.81
C THR A 83 -7.04 -12.34 -5.07
N GLN A 84 -7.28 -12.64 -6.35
CA GLN A 84 -7.70 -13.97 -6.83
C GLN A 84 -6.58 -14.63 -7.65
N LEU A 85 -5.32 -14.26 -7.38
CA LEU A 85 -4.18 -14.81 -8.11
C LEU A 85 -3.98 -16.29 -7.73
N THR A 86 -3.88 -17.13 -8.75
CA THR A 86 -3.60 -18.56 -8.61
C THR A 86 -2.21 -18.95 -9.14
N ASP A 87 -1.55 -18.06 -9.89
CA ASP A 87 -0.20 -18.23 -10.44
C ASP A 87 0.43 -16.85 -10.68
N TYR A 88 1.71 -16.83 -11.06
CA TYR A 88 2.40 -15.62 -11.52
C TYR A 88 1.83 -15.11 -12.84
N GLY A 89 1.83 -13.79 -13.02
CA GLY A 89 1.32 -13.16 -14.23
C GLY A 89 1.23 -11.65 -14.09
N ASP A 90 0.44 -11.03 -14.97
CA ASP A 90 0.22 -9.59 -14.98
C ASP A 90 -0.56 -9.14 -13.73
N ILE A 91 0.00 -8.17 -13.01
CA ILE A 91 -0.60 -7.59 -11.81
C ILE A 91 -1.02 -6.15 -12.11
N ASN A 92 -2.33 -5.96 -12.29
CA ASN A 92 -2.93 -4.68 -12.61
C ASN A 92 -3.35 -3.96 -11.32
N ILE A 93 -2.64 -2.89 -10.96
CA ILE A 93 -2.86 -2.16 -9.71
C ILE A 93 -3.72 -0.93 -9.94
N GLU A 94 -4.95 -0.95 -9.43
CA GLU A 94 -5.87 0.19 -9.45
C GLU A 94 -5.42 1.28 -8.46
N HIS A 95 -5.31 2.51 -8.95
CA HIS A 95 -4.98 3.68 -8.14
C HIS A 95 -5.84 4.89 -8.54
N PRO A 96 -5.82 6.02 -7.80
CA PRO A 96 -6.72 7.15 -8.09
C PRO A 96 -6.55 7.72 -9.50
N GLY A 97 -5.33 7.72 -10.04
CA GLY A 97 -5.04 8.15 -11.40
C GLY A 97 -5.42 7.17 -12.52
N GLY A 98 -6.00 5.99 -12.21
CA GLY A 98 -6.36 5.00 -13.22
C GLY A 98 -5.87 3.57 -12.91
N VAL A 99 -5.81 2.76 -13.95
CA VAL A 99 -5.08 1.47 -14.00
C VAL A 99 -4.15 1.64 -15.20
N PRO A 100 -2.91 1.15 -15.15
CA PRO A 100 -2.07 1.05 -16.33
C PRO A 100 -2.77 0.34 -17.49
#